data_AF-A0A4R6T3L0-F1
#
_entry.id   AF-A0A4R6T3L0-F1
#
_cell.length_a   1.000
_cell.length_b   1.000
_cell.length_c   1.000
_cell.angle_alpha   90.00
_cell.angle_beta   90.00
_cell.angle_gamma   90.00
#
_symmetry.space_group_name_H-M   'P 1'
#
loop_
_entity.id
_entity.type
_entity.pdbx_description
1 polymer ?
#
loop_
_entity_poly.entity_id
_entity_poly.type
_entity_poly.pdbx_seq_one_letter_code
_entity_poly.pdbx_strand_id
1 'polypeptide(L)'
;MKTLLMMALFIGIPFLLKAQTTNPMITSADLMKKSDSQFTGGIIFLSGGSLLVIADALHQSTGPGDGTMSLIGAAMLIIGVPLVVASGNNARLAAKLSLKNQTLNHPSIFPGQPRNIPSLSLKIPL
;
A
#
# COMPACT_ATOMS: atom_id res chain seq x y z
N MET A 1 27.41 -21.72 -0.99
CA MET A 1 26.23 -21.36 -0.17
C MET A 1 26.53 -20.31 0.90
N LYS A 2 27.56 -20.48 1.75
CA LYS A 2 27.92 -19.49 2.79
C LYS A 2 28.26 -18.09 2.25
N THR A 3 28.91 -18.01 1.09
CA THR A 3 29.28 -16.74 0.44
C THR A 3 28.07 -15.95 -0.07
N LEU A 4 27.09 -16.62 -0.69
CA LEU A 4 25.83 -15.99 -1.13
C LEU A 4 25.02 -15.44 0.05
N LEU A 5 24.98 -16.19 1.16
CA LEU A 5 24.26 -15.77 2.36
C LEU A 5 24.91 -14.55 3.03
N MET A 6 26.25 -14.50 3.09
CA MET A 6 26.96 -13.31 3.57
C MET A 6 26.75 -12.10 2.68
N MET A 7 26.79 -12.27 1.35
CA MET A 7 26.58 -11.16 0.42
C MET A 7 25.16 -10.58 0.53
N ALA A 8 24.14 -11.44 0.64
CA ALA A 8 22.75 -11.02 0.88
C ALA A 8 22.60 -10.25 2.20
N LEU A 9 23.30 -10.68 3.25
CA LEU A 9 23.27 -10.04 4.57
C LEU A 9 23.93 -8.65 4.53
N PHE A 10 25.07 -8.50 3.86
CA PHE A 10 25.76 -7.21 3.69
C PHE A 10 24.97 -6.22 2.84
N ILE A 11 24.26 -6.69 1.82
CA ILE A 11 23.36 -5.85 1.01
C ILE A 11 22.13 -5.44 1.82
N GLY A 12 21.65 -6.27 2.75
CA GLY A 12 20.45 -5.98 3.56
C GLY A 12 20.66 -4.96 4.70
N ILE A 13 21.84 -4.91 5.31
CA ILE A 13 22.18 -4.00 6.43
C ILE A 13 21.87 -2.51 6.13
N PRO A 14 22.23 -1.91 4.99
CA PRO A 14 21.94 -0.50 4.71
C PRO A 14 20.44 -0.18 4.58
N PHE A 15 19.60 -1.17 4.24
CA PHE A 15 18.15 -0.99 4.19
C PHE A 15 17.50 -1.05 5.59
N LEU A 16 18.07 -1.83 6.51
CA LEU A 16 17.60 -1.93 7.90
C LEU A 16 17.86 -0.64 8.69
N LEU A 17 19.00 0.03 8.44
CA LEU A 17 19.36 1.28 9.12
C LEU A 17 18.41 2.45 8.78
N LYS A 18 17.81 2.47 7.57
CA LYS A 18 16.84 3.50 7.18
C LYS A 18 15.46 3.35 7.84
N ALA A 19 15.17 2.22 8.48
CA ALA A 19 13.88 1.99 9.13
C ALA A 19 13.77 2.66 10.52
N GLN A 20 14.89 3.08 11.14
CA GLN A 20 14.92 3.56 12.52
C GLN A 20 14.97 5.08 12.68
N THR A 21 15.20 5.82 11.60
CA THR A 21 15.28 7.28 11.65
C THR A 21 14.10 7.89 10.94
N THR A 22 13.02 8.11 11.67
CA THR A 22 12.18 9.32 11.66
C THR A 22 10.90 9.00 12.42
N ASN A 23 10.60 9.81 13.44
CA ASN A 23 9.21 10.08 13.82
C ASN A 23 8.85 11.37 13.08
N PRO A 24 8.50 11.34 11.77
CA PRO A 24 7.72 12.45 11.27
C PRO A 24 6.33 12.29 11.89
N MET A 25 5.71 13.36 12.34
CA MET A 25 4.28 13.35 12.57
C MET A 25 3.62 13.01 11.24
N ILE A 26 3.31 11.74 10.99
CA ILE A 26 2.85 11.25 9.69
C ILE A 26 1.50 11.89 9.42
N THR A 27 1.46 12.85 8.49
CA THR A 27 0.23 13.52 8.12
C THR A 27 -0.58 12.67 7.14
N SER A 28 -1.88 12.93 7.02
CA SER A 28 -2.70 12.31 5.97
C SER A 28 -2.17 12.59 4.57
N ALA A 29 -1.61 13.80 4.36
CA ALA A 29 -0.99 14.20 3.10
C ALA A 29 0.25 13.36 2.77
N ASP A 30 1.11 13.08 3.75
CA ASP A 30 2.32 12.26 3.55
C ASP A 30 1.96 10.81 3.19
N LEU A 31 0.93 10.26 3.82
CA LEU A 31 0.44 8.92 3.51
C LEU A 31 -0.21 8.83 2.15
N MET A 32 -0.94 9.87 1.74
CA MET A 32 -1.54 9.92 0.41
C MET A 32 -0.43 9.99 -0.65
N LYS A 33 0.55 10.87 -0.47
CA LYS A 33 1.73 10.94 -1.37
C LYS A 33 2.50 9.62 -1.43
N LYS A 34 2.68 8.95 -0.29
CA LYS A 34 3.30 7.62 -0.22
C LYS A 34 2.45 6.57 -0.95
N SER A 35 1.13 6.61 -0.78
CA SER A 35 0.21 5.73 -1.51
C SER A 35 0.34 5.94 -3.02
N ASP A 36 0.31 7.18 -3.51
CA ASP A 36 0.37 7.48 -4.94
C ASP A 36 1.68 7.02 -5.57
N SER A 37 2.81 7.27 -4.90
CA SER A 37 4.12 6.79 -5.36
C SER A 37 4.21 5.26 -5.38
N GLN A 38 3.69 4.57 -4.35
CA GLN A 38 3.66 3.11 -4.30
C GLN A 38 2.71 2.51 -5.34
N PHE A 39 1.56 3.13 -5.58
CA PHE A 39 0.62 2.71 -6.61
C PHE A 39 1.24 2.88 -7.99
N THR A 40 1.79 4.06 -8.28
CA THR A 40 2.45 4.34 -9.56
C THR A 40 3.62 3.39 -9.80
N GLY A 41 4.51 3.23 -8.82
CA GLY A 41 5.62 2.28 -8.90
C GLY A 41 5.13 0.85 -9.09
N GLY A 42 4.14 0.42 -8.30
CA GLY A 42 3.52 -0.90 -8.41
C GLY A 42 2.92 -1.17 -9.79
N ILE A 43 2.20 -0.21 -10.37
CA ILE A 43 1.65 -0.32 -11.73
C ILE A 43 2.77 -0.38 -12.77
N ILE A 44 3.85 0.38 -12.62
CA ILE A 44 5.02 0.29 -13.51
C ILE A 44 5.64 -1.11 -13.45
N PHE A 45 5.84 -1.65 -12.26
CA PHE A 45 6.37 -3.01 -12.09
C PHE A 45 5.43 -4.08 -12.66
N LEU A 46 4.12 -3.95 -12.44
CA LEU A 46 3.13 -4.90 -12.95
C LEU A 46 3.02 -4.85 -14.48
N SER A 47 2.95 -3.65 -15.05
CA SER A 47 2.84 -3.46 -16.50
C SER A 47 4.14 -3.81 -17.21
N GLY A 48 5.29 -3.33 -16.73
CA GLY A 48 6.60 -3.70 -17.27
C GLY A 48 6.87 -5.19 -17.15
N GLY A 49 6.55 -5.80 -16.00
CA GLY A 49 6.73 -7.22 -15.78
C GLY A 49 5.88 -8.08 -16.70
N SER A 50 4.60 -7.74 -16.88
CA SER A 50 3.70 -8.47 -17.78
C SER A 50 4.10 -8.34 -19.25
N LEU A 51 4.52 -7.15 -19.69
CA LEU A 51 5.02 -6.94 -21.05
C LEU A 51 6.28 -7.77 -21.33
N LEU A 52 7.21 -7.86 -20.37
CA LEU A 52 8.42 -8.67 -20.53
C LEU A 52 8.11 -10.17 -20.64
N VAL A 53 7.17 -10.67 -19.82
CA VAL A 53 6.73 -12.08 -19.92
C VAL A 53 6.08 -12.36 -21.28
N ILE A 54 5.22 -11.45 -21.76
CA ILE A 54 4.56 -11.60 -23.07
C ILE A 54 5.58 -11.52 -24.21
N ALA A 55 6.51 -10.56 -24.15
CA ALA A 55 7.54 -10.40 -25.17
C ALA A 55 8.47 -11.62 -25.25
N ASP A 56 8.82 -12.20 -24.10
CA ASP A 56 9.63 -13.42 -24.05
C ASP A 56 8.89 -14.62 -24.62
N ALA A 57 7.59 -14.77 -24.31
CA ALA A 57 6.75 -15.83 -24.88
C ALA A 57 6.64 -15.72 -26.40
N LEU A 58 6.49 -14.49 -26.93
CA LEU A 58 6.51 -14.24 -28.38
C LEU A 58 7.87 -14.56 -28.99
N HIS A 59 8.97 -14.19 -28.33
CA HIS A 59 10.33 -14.46 -28.81
C HIS A 59 10.62 -15.97 -28.88
N GLN A 60 10.28 -16.71 -27.82
CA GLN A 60 10.38 -18.17 -27.75
C GLN A 60 9.54 -18.88 -28.82
N SER A 61 8.42 -18.27 -29.25
CA SER A 61 7.60 -18.83 -30.34
C SER A 61 8.25 -18.73 -31.72
N THR A 62 9.22 -17.81 -31.89
CA THR A 62 9.88 -17.53 -33.18
C THR A 62 11.31 -18.03 -33.28
N GLY A 63 11.90 -18.53 -32.20
CA GLY A 63 13.28 -19.03 -32.14
C GLY A 63 13.66 -19.54 -30.75
N PRO A 64 14.91 -20.02 -30.56
CA PRO A 64 15.38 -20.45 -29.26
C PRO A 64 15.53 -19.24 -28.33
N GLY A 65 14.54 -19.03 -27.46
CA GLY A 65 14.58 -17.99 -26.42
C GLY A 65 15.20 -18.49 -25.13
N ASP A 66 15.93 -17.61 -24.44
CA ASP A 66 16.73 -17.93 -23.24
C ASP A 66 15.94 -17.76 -21.92
N GLY A 67 14.66 -17.39 -21.97
CA GLY A 67 13.77 -17.27 -20.81
C GLY A 67 14.11 -16.13 -19.83
N THR A 68 15.18 -15.39 -20.08
CA THR A 68 15.71 -14.34 -19.20
C THR A 68 14.73 -13.18 -19.04
N MET A 69 14.01 -12.79 -20.10
CA MET A 69 13.00 -11.73 -19.99
C MET A 69 11.76 -12.17 -19.22
N SER A 70 11.34 -13.44 -19.32
CA SER A 70 10.26 -13.98 -18.48
C SER A 70 10.68 -14.04 -17.01
N LEU A 71 11.94 -14.39 -16.71
CA LEU A 71 12.44 -14.40 -15.32
C LEU A 71 12.43 -12.99 -14.70
N ILE A 72 12.95 -12.00 -15.43
CA ILE A 72 12.93 -10.59 -14.99
C ILE A 72 11.50 -10.10 -14.85
N GLY A 73 10.64 -10.40 -15.83
CA GLY A 73 9.23 -10.04 -15.81
C GLY A 73 8.50 -10.61 -14.60
N ALA A 74 8.71 -11.90 -14.30
CA ALA A 74 8.15 -12.54 -13.10
C ALA A 74 8.65 -11.90 -11.80
N ALA A 75 9.94 -11.57 -11.71
CA ALA A 75 10.49 -10.85 -10.54
C ALA A 75 9.84 -9.47 -10.37
N MET A 76 9.63 -8.73 -11.46
CA MET A 76 8.93 -7.44 -11.43
C MET A 76 7.47 -7.59 -10.97
N LEU A 77 6.76 -8.63 -11.43
CA LEU A 77 5.40 -8.93 -10.97
C LEU A 77 5.35 -9.22 -9.46
N ILE A 78 6.29 -10.03 -8.95
CA ILE A 78 6.40 -10.36 -7.51
C ILE A 78 6.62 -9.10 -6.67
N ILE A 79 7.42 -8.14 -7.16
CA ILE A 79 7.66 -6.87 -6.46
C ILE A 79 6.47 -5.91 -6.60
N GLY A 80 5.81 -5.90 -7.75
CA GLY A 80 4.71 -4.99 -8.06
C GLY A 80 3.46 -5.21 -7.20
N VAL A 81 3.10 -6.48 -6.93
CA VAL A 81 1.88 -6.80 -6.17
C VAL A 81 1.90 -6.22 -4.75
N PRO A 82 2.94 -6.44 -3.91
CA PRO A 82 3.01 -5.85 -2.58
C PRO A 82 2.98 -4.32 -2.59
N LEU A 83 3.55 -3.66 -3.61
CA LEU A 83 3.53 -2.20 -3.73
C LEU A 83 2.11 -1.66 -3.92
N VAL A 84 1.31 -2.28 -4.78
CA VAL A 84 -0.09 -1.88 -5.00
C VAL A 84 -0.97 -2.19 -3.77
N VAL A 85 -0.71 -3.30 -3.07
CA VAL A 85 -1.43 -3.60 -1.83
C VAL A 85 -1.07 -2.59 -0.73
N ALA A 86 0.22 -2.25 -0.61
CA ALA A 86 0.70 -1.27 0.36
C ALA A 86 0.14 0.13 0.10
N SER A 87 -0.02 0.54 -1.17
CA SER A 87 -0.63 1.82 -1.50
C SER A 87 -2.09 1.88 -1.03
N GLY A 88 -2.88 0.85 -1.30
CA GLY A 88 -4.28 0.78 -0.84
C GLY A 88 -4.42 0.88 0.68
N ASN A 89 -3.52 0.22 1.42
CA ASN A 89 -3.48 0.33 2.89
C ASN A 89 -3.15 1.75 3.35
N ASN A 90 -2.19 2.40 2.71
CA ASN A 90 -1.79 3.78 3.02
C ASN A 90 -2.90 4.79 2.68
N ALA A 91 -3.60 4.64 1.54
CA ALA A 91 -4.75 5.47 1.19
C ALA A 91 -5.89 5.33 2.21
N ARG A 92 -6.21 4.10 2.64
CA ARG A 92 -7.21 3.85 3.69
C ARG A 92 -6.82 4.50 5.01
N LEU A 93 -5.54 4.44 5.37
CA LEU A 93 -5.02 5.04 6.60
C LEU A 93 -5.05 6.58 6.52
N ALA A 94 -4.67 7.15 5.38
CA ALA A 94 -4.79 8.58 5.10
C ALA A 94 -6.24 9.07 5.24
N ALA A 95 -7.19 8.34 4.65
CA ALA A 95 -8.61 8.66 4.76
C ALA A 95 -9.10 8.60 6.22
N LYS A 96 -8.72 7.57 6.98
CA LYS A 96 -9.05 7.46 8.42
C LYS A 96 -8.49 8.63 9.23
N LEU A 97 -7.25 9.05 8.97
CA LEU A 97 -6.66 10.20 9.66
C LEU A 97 -7.32 11.52 9.26
N SER A 98 -7.67 11.67 7.98
CA SER A 98 -8.41 12.84 7.50
C SER A 98 -9.82 12.93 8.11
N LEU A 99 -10.46 11.79 8.36
CA LEU A 99 -11.80 11.71 8.95
C LEU A 99 -11.80 11.84 10.47
N LYS A 100 -10.73 11.46 11.17
CA LYS A 100 -10.61 11.63 12.63
C LYS A 100 -10.63 13.09 13.08
N ASN A 101 -10.36 14.04 12.18
CA ASN A 101 -10.49 15.47 12.45
C ASN A 101 -11.85 16.05 12.04
N GLN A 102 -12.72 15.25 11.42
CA GLN A 102 -14.14 15.54 11.45
C GLN A 102 -14.62 15.08 12.82
N THR A 103 -14.75 16.03 13.74
CA THR A 103 -15.63 15.88 14.89
C THR A 103 -16.98 15.42 14.33
N LEU A 104 -17.23 14.10 14.37
CA LEU A 104 -18.59 13.64 14.59
C LEU A 104 -19.05 14.51 15.74
N ASN A 105 -20.06 15.33 15.51
CA ASN A 105 -20.74 16.11 16.53
C ASN A 105 -21.49 15.10 17.39
N HIS A 106 -20.73 14.22 18.03
CA HIS A 106 -21.21 13.24 18.96
C HIS A 106 -21.33 14.05 20.24
N PRO A 107 -22.55 14.22 20.78
CA PRO A 107 -22.70 14.89 22.05
C PRO A 107 -21.86 14.11 23.07
N SER A 108 -20.70 14.65 23.44
CA SER A 108 -19.90 14.12 24.52
C SER A 108 -20.66 14.48 25.79
N ILE A 109 -21.11 13.44 26.50
CA ILE A 109 -21.85 13.61 27.75
C ILE A 109 -20.86 14.20 28.75
N PHE A 110 -20.99 15.50 29.04
CA PHE A 110 -20.23 16.14 30.10
C PHE A 110 -20.72 15.64 31.47
N PRO A 111 -19.83 15.42 32.45
CA PRO A 111 -20.23 15.12 33.82
C PRO A 111 -21.08 16.28 34.35
N GLY A 112 -22.37 16.00 34.61
CA GLY A 112 -23.36 16.99 35.08
C GLY A 112 -24.47 17.34 34.08
N GLN A 113 -24.45 16.81 32.85
CA GLN A 113 -25.47 17.13 31.84
C GLN A 113 -26.67 16.15 31.90
N PRO A 114 -27.93 16.64 31.95
CA PRO A 114 -29.12 15.79 32.04
C PRO A 114 -29.32 14.94 30.77
N ARG A 115 -29.61 13.64 30.95
CA ARG A 115 -29.65 12.59 29.91
C ARG A 115 -30.94 12.52 29.06
N ASN A 116 -31.75 13.57 29.01
CA ASN A 116 -33.02 13.50 28.29
C ASN A 116 -32.85 13.92 26.83
N ILE A 117 -32.54 12.95 25.96
CA ILE A 117 -32.62 13.12 24.52
C ILE A 117 -34.03 12.67 24.09
N PRO A 118 -34.92 13.59 23.66
CA PRO A 118 -36.25 13.20 23.22
C PRO A 118 -36.13 12.40 21.91
N SER A 119 -36.55 11.13 21.94
CA SER A 119 -36.68 10.33 20.73
C SER A 119 -38.05 10.58 20.08
N LEU A 120 -38.06 11.05 18.84
CA LEU A 120 -39.27 11.12 18.02
C LEU A 120 -39.63 9.71 17.55
N SER A 121 -40.64 9.10 18.18
CA SER A 121 -41.19 7.82 17.73
C SER A 121 -42.24 8.08 16.65
N LEU A 122 -41.95 7.66 15.42
CA LEU A 122 -42.81 7.84 14.27
C LEU A 122 -43.73 6.61 14.16
N LYS A 123 -45.00 6.78 14.54
CA LYS A 123 -46.01 5.71 14.47
C LYS A 123 -46.71 5.79 13.11
N ILE A 124 -46.48 4.80 12.25
CA ILE A 124 -47.16 4.70 10.95
C ILE A 124 -48.48 3.94 11.17
N PRO A 125 -49.64 4.54 10.87
CA PRO A 125 -50.93 3.84 10.91
C PRO A 125 -51.08 2.88 9.72
N LEU A 126 -51.67 1.71 9.98
CA LEU A 126 -52.08 0.72 8.99
C LEU A 126 -53.46 1.06 8.42
#